data_AF-A0A925JIH2-F1
#
_entry.id   AF-A0A925JIH2-F1
#
_cell.length_a   1.000
_cell.length_b   1.000
_cell.length_c   1.000
_cell.angle_alpha   90.00
_cell.angle_beta   90.00
_cell.angle_gamma   90.00
#
_symmetry.space_group_name_H-M   'P 1'
#
loop_
_entity.id
_entity.type
_entity.pdbx_description
1 polymer ?
#
loop_
_entity_poly.entity_id
_entity_poly.type
_entity_poly.pdbx_seq_one_letter_code
_entity_poly.pdbx_strand_id
1 'polypeptide(L)'
;MKLSQLTILILFSLLIRMLLAAFLEFGNDEVYYYTYALHLQTNYFDHPPGVALLIRFTTLNLWLQDEFFVRLGSIICATIGTILSYRIGSLIRNKRTGLYSAILYNTSIYTSIIAGVFILPDSPQVVFWLWSLLLGLHLVKCSQSQRPVPLRLWIFFGLITGLCMLCKVHGVFLWLGLGIYVVFFQRKWLTQPGIYLAGIVSLLVFSPVIFWNIANNFVTWNFHSNRINPDKNLINIASFLRAFFGQIFYNNPVNVFLIIVALFYYKNKSFLHKDTGRFLLCTGLPIILITTLISLFNNVLPHWSGPGFLTLSFIATAYLGSIGKSFKKVYPVVLKISVTFILLIGLLGLSIINFYPGTMGNTEIKDHGKNDFTLDMWGWQEFEKQFSTYIEQDDRLHKGPSLKIVCNKWFPAAHIDYYVARPLNAEVIGLGSLKNLHHFAWLNKFRSEIKNGGNAICIVPSNYPEDVEAEYKDQFASIKLLKVFCLERSGKPAKYVSVYSLEDYLGDKQ
;
A
#
# COMPACT_ATOMS: atom_id res chain seq x y z
N MET A 1 -10.73 -29.59 -22.59
CA MET A 1 -11.68 -28.98 -21.61
C MET A 1 -11.71 -27.47 -21.83
N LYS A 2 -12.89 -26.83 -21.98
CA LYS A 2 -12.98 -25.36 -22.07
C LYS A 2 -12.79 -24.76 -20.67
N LEU A 3 -11.77 -23.92 -20.48
CA LEU A 3 -11.54 -23.20 -19.22
C LEU A 3 -12.74 -22.30 -18.89
N SER A 4 -13.08 -22.19 -17.60
CA SER A 4 -14.14 -21.27 -17.17
C SER A 4 -13.71 -19.82 -17.36
N GLN A 5 -14.66 -18.90 -17.57
CA GLN A 5 -14.37 -17.46 -17.70
C GLN A 5 -13.63 -16.88 -16.48
N LEU A 6 -13.94 -17.38 -15.29
CA LEU A 6 -13.25 -16.99 -14.06
C LEU A 6 -11.80 -17.47 -14.08
N THR A 7 -11.55 -18.72 -14.51
CA THR A 7 -10.20 -19.27 -14.60
C THR A 7 -9.35 -18.48 -15.60
N ILE A 8 -9.91 -18.12 -16.75
CA ILE A 8 -9.22 -17.27 -17.74
C ILE A 8 -8.88 -15.91 -17.15
N LEU A 9 -9.83 -15.27 -16.45
CA LEU A 9 -9.58 -13.97 -15.80
C LEU A 9 -8.47 -14.07 -14.73
N ILE A 10 -8.49 -15.12 -13.90
CA ILE A 10 -7.47 -15.35 -12.88
C ILE A 10 -6.09 -15.51 -13.55
N LEU A 11 -5.96 -16.42 -14.52
CA LEU A 11 -4.68 -16.67 -15.19
C LEU A 11 -4.16 -15.44 -15.92
N PHE A 12 -5.03 -14.73 -16.65
CA PHE A 12 -4.65 -13.52 -17.37
C PHE A 12 -4.20 -12.40 -16.42
N SER A 13 -4.99 -12.13 -15.38
CA SER A 13 -4.67 -11.07 -14.42
C SER A 13 -3.46 -11.41 -13.53
N LEU A 14 -3.22 -12.70 -13.27
CA LEU A 14 -2.00 -13.18 -12.61
C LEU A 14 -0.77 -12.93 -13.48
N LEU A 15 -0.83 -13.31 -14.77
CA LEU A 15 0.27 -13.12 -15.72
C LEU A 15 0.64 -11.64 -15.86
N ILE A 16 -0.34 -10.75 -16.01
CA ILE A 16 -0.09 -9.30 -16.11
C ILE A 16 0.62 -8.77 -14.85
N ARG A 17 0.20 -9.18 -13.65
CA ARG A 17 0.84 -8.74 -12.41
C ARG A 17 2.27 -9.29 -12.26
N MET A 18 2.48 -10.54 -12.65
CA MET A 18 3.83 -11.14 -12.66
C MET A 18 4.77 -10.39 -13.61
N LEU A 19 4.29 -10.01 -14.80
CA LEU A 19 5.07 -9.19 -15.73
C LEU A 19 5.41 -7.83 -15.11
N LEU A 20 4.42 -7.11 -14.58
CA LEU A 20 4.68 -5.81 -13.94
C LEU A 20 5.67 -5.93 -12.77
N ALA A 21 5.55 -6.97 -11.93
CA ALA A 21 6.43 -7.17 -10.79
C ALA A 21 7.88 -7.53 -11.16
N ALA A 22 8.11 -8.06 -12.37
CA ALA A 22 9.43 -8.48 -12.85
C ALA A 22 10.20 -7.39 -13.60
N PHE A 23 9.53 -6.33 -14.05
CA PHE A 23 10.13 -5.27 -14.90
C PHE A 23 10.15 -3.89 -14.24
N LEU A 24 9.98 -3.83 -12.92
CA LEU A 24 9.93 -2.58 -12.16
C LEU A 24 10.81 -2.71 -10.92
N GLU A 25 11.70 -1.74 -10.70
CA GLU A 25 12.39 -1.62 -9.40
C GLU A 25 11.37 -1.23 -8.31
N PHE A 26 11.71 -1.34 -7.04
CA PHE A 26 10.83 -0.93 -5.94
C PHE A 26 10.55 0.57 -5.98
N GLY A 27 9.32 0.96 -5.65
CA GLY A 27 9.03 2.32 -5.25
C GLY A 27 9.37 2.57 -3.78
N ASN A 28 9.37 3.85 -3.35
CA ASN A 28 9.66 4.28 -1.99
C ASN A 28 8.98 3.45 -0.90
N ASP A 29 7.66 3.28 -1.02
CA ASP A 29 6.87 2.57 -0.02
C ASP A 29 7.23 1.07 0.03
N GLU A 30 7.45 0.43 -1.12
CA GLU A 30 7.74 -1.01 -1.20
C GLU A 30 9.05 -1.36 -0.52
N VAL A 31 10.10 -0.61 -0.85
CA VAL A 31 11.43 -0.84 -0.28
C VAL A 31 11.45 -0.47 1.21
N TYR A 32 10.65 0.52 1.63
CA TYR A 32 10.49 0.81 3.05
C TYR A 32 9.78 -0.31 3.80
N TYR A 33 8.69 -0.88 3.27
CA TYR A 33 8.03 -2.03 3.91
C TYR A 33 8.85 -3.32 3.85
N TYR A 34 9.76 -3.46 2.88
CA TYR A 34 10.78 -4.50 2.92
C TYR A 34 11.63 -4.40 4.20
N THR A 35 12.00 -3.19 4.64
CA THR A 35 12.77 -3.01 5.88
C THR A 35 12.06 -3.54 7.13
N TYR A 36 10.72 -3.53 7.15
CA TYR A 36 9.95 -4.10 8.26
C TYR A 36 10.19 -5.61 8.41
N ALA A 37 10.39 -6.30 7.28
CA ALA A 37 10.61 -7.74 7.28
C ALA A 37 12.00 -8.12 7.82
N LEU A 38 12.97 -7.20 7.84
CA LEU A 38 14.33 -7.45 8.33
C LEU A 38 14.32 -7.85 9.82
N HIS A 39 13.56 -7.12 10.65
CA HIS A 39 13.36 -7.44 12.06
C HIS A 39 11.88 -7.36 12.41
N LEU A 40 11.25 -8.53 12.60
CA LEU A 40 9.82 -8.59 12.90
C LEU A 40 9.50 -7.94 14.24
N GLN A 41 8.54 -7.02 14.24
CA GLN A 41 8.00 -6.34 15.41
C GLN A 41 6.48 -6.52 15.47
N THR A 42 5.88 -6.31 16.63
CA THR A 42 4.43 -6.40 16.81
C THR A 42 3.67 -5.18 16.26
N ASN A 43 4.38 -4.06 16.01
CA ASN A 43 3.95 -2.91 15.22
C ASN A 43 5.18 -2.12 14.77
N TYR A 44 4.99 -1.19 13.83
CA TYR A 44 6.05 -0.32 13.29
C TYR A 44 5.61 1.14 13.33
N PHE A 45 6.52 2.06 12.98
CA PHE A 45 6.28 3.51 13.07
C PHE A 45 4.98 3.94 12.38
N ASP A 46 4.73 3.53 11.14
CA ASP A 46 3.55 3.97 10.38
C ASP A 46 2.39 2.97 10.40
N HIS A 47 2.70 1.66 10.43
CA HIS A 47 1.74 0.60 10.09
C HIS A 47 1.89 -0.69 10.93
N PRO A 48 0.78 -1.44 11.11
CA PRO A 48 0.78 -2.78 11.68
C PRO A 48 1.65 -3.81 10.92
N PRO A 49 1.97 -4.98 11.52
CA PRO A 49 3.01 -5.88 11.03
C PRO A 49 2.59 -6.78 9.85
N GLY A 50 1.34 -6.72 9.39
CA GLY A 50 0.81 -7.67 8.40
C GLY A 50 1.58 -7.71 7.08
N VAL A 51 2.11 -6.57 6.61
CA VAL A 51 2.94 -6.53 5.39
C VAL A 51 4.30 -7.21 5.59
N ALA A 52 4.92 -7.03 6.75
CA ALA A 52 6.21 -7.63 7.09
C ALA A 52 6.12 -9.16 7.17
N LEU A 53 5.04 -9.65 7.79
CA LEU A 53 4.75 -11.09 7.87
C LEU A 53 4.47 -11.69 6.48
N LEU A 54 3.75 -10.97 5.62
CA LEU A 54 3.50 -11.39 4.25
C LEU A 54 4.81 -11.51 3.46
N ILE A 55 5.69 -10.50 3.55
CA ILE A 55 7.01 -10.51 2.91
C ILE A 55 7.82 -11.71 3.41
N ARG A 56 7.94 -11.90 4.73
CA ARG A 56 8.66 -13.07 5.29
C ARG A 56 8.10 -14.38 4.80
N PHE A 57 6.78 -14.53 4.72
CA PHE A 57 6.17 -15.76 4.25
C PHE A 57 6.52 -16.06 2.78
N THR A 58 6.40 -15.08 1.87
CA THR A 58 6.61 -15.32 0.44
C THR A 58 8.06 -15.30 -0.01
N THR A 59 8.94 -14.68 0.77
CA THR A 59 10.40 -14.69 0.54
C THR A 59 11.08 -15.88 1.23
N LEU A 60 10.32 -16.83 1.79
CA LEU A 60 10.81 -17.97 2.57
C LEU A 60 11.74 -17.52 3.70
N ASN A 61 11.31 -16.54 4.50
CA ASN A 61 12.07 -15.91 5.57
C ASN A 61 13.33 -15.17 5.05
N LEU A 62 13.15 -14.35 4.00
CA LEU A 62 14.20 -13.55 3.36
C LEU A 62 15.31 -14.38 2.70
N TRP A 63 15.03 -15.61 2.28
CA TRP A 63 15.97 -16.37 1.42
C TRP A 63 15.86 -15.98 -0.04
N LEU A 64 14.65 -15.60 -0.47
CA LEU A 64 14.35 -15.13 -1.83
C LEU A 64 13.97 -13.66 -1.76
N GLN A 65 14.96 -12.78 -1.89
CA GLN A 65 14.78 -11.35 -1.64
C GLN A 65 14.73 -10.49 -2.91
N ASP A 66 14.68 -11.09 -4.11
CA ASP A 66 14.49 -10.31 -5.34
C ASP A 66 13.13 -9.63 -5.35
N GLU A 67 13.03 -8.54 -6.09
CA GLU A 67 11.85 -7.68 -6.16
C GLU A 67 10.56 -8.46 -6.44
N PHE A 68 10.65 -9.44 -7.34
CA PHE A 68 9.54 -10.33 -7.67
C PHE A 68 9.04 -11.13 -6.46
N PHE A 69 9.94 -11.72 -5.67
CA PHE A 69 9.57 -12.57 -4.52
C PHE A 69 9.03 -11.76 -3.34
N VAL A 70 9.53 -10.54 -3.16
CA VAL A 70 8.96 -9.60 -2.17
C VAL A 70 7.53 -9.19 -2.59
N ARG A 71 7.27 -8.99 -3.89
CA ARG A 71 5.93 -8.70 -4.42
C ARG A 71 5.01 -9.91 -4.55
N LEU A 72 5.54 -11.13 -4.47
CA LEU A 72 4.77 -12.37 -4.63
C LEU A 72 3.59 -12.44 -3.66
N GLY A 73 3.77 -11.95 -2.44
CA GLY A 73 2.69 -11.82 -1.45
C GLY A 73 1.50 -11.01 -1.97
N SER A 74 1.74 -9.86 -2.59
CA SER A 74 0.69 -9.02 -3.17
C SER A 74 -0.02 -9.70 -4.33
N ILE A 75 0.73 -10.39 -5.19
CA ILE A 75 0.18 -11.10 -6.35
C ILE A 75 -0.74 -12.26 -5.90
N ILE A 76 -0.32 -13.02 -4.88
CA ILE A 76 -1.15 -14.05 -4.26
C ILE A 76 -2.41 -13.42 -3.64
N CYS A 77 -2.24 -12.33 -2.88
CA CYS A 77 -3.36 -11.63 -2.26
C CYS A 77 -4.37 -11.13 -3.29
N ALA A 78 -3.93 -10.58 -4.42
CA ALA A 78 -4.82 -10.13 -5.48
C ALA A 78 -5.55 -11.28 -6.19
N THR A 79 -4.90 -12.43 -6.32
CA THR A 79 -5.52 -13.64 -6.86
C THR A 79 -6.63 -14.13 -5.92
N ILE A 80 -6.36 -14.18 -4.61
CA ILE A 80 -7.38 -14.51 -3.59
C ILE A 80 -8.50 -13.46 -3.60
N GLY A 81 -8.17 -12.17 -3.69
CA GLY A 81 -9.15 -11.08 -3.77
C GLY A 81 -10.06 -11.19 -4.98
N THR A 82 -9.57 -11.68 -6.11
CA THR A 82 -10.38 -12.00 -7.30
C THR A 82 -11.39 -13.10 -7.00
N ILE A 83 -10.96 -14.17 -6.32
CA ILE A 83 -11.83 -15.30 -5.94
C ILE A 83 -12.88 -14.84 -4.92
N LEU A 84 -12.49 -14.09 -3.90
CA LEU A 84 -13.40 -13.57 -2.89
C LEU A 84 -14.42 -12.61 -3.49
N SER A 85 -14.01 -11.73 -4.41
CA SER A 85 -14.91 -10.85 -5.15
C SER A 85 -15.93 -11.64 -5.96
N TYR A 86 -15.50 -12.71 -6.64
CA TYR A 86 -16.41 -13.64 -7.32
C TYR A 86 -17.41 -14.30 -6.37
N ARG A 87 -16.94 -14.75 -5.20
CA ARG A 87 -17.78 -15.40 -4.18
C ARG A 87 -18.82 -14.43 -3.62
N ILE A 88 -18.43 -13.20 -3.30
CA ILE A 88 -19.34 -12.17 -2.80
C ILE A 88 -20.40 -11.83 -3.85
N GLY A 89 -20.00 -11.52 -5.09
CA GLY A 89 -20.95 -11.23 -6.17
C GLY A 89 -21.90 -12.40 -6.45
N SER A 90 -21.39 -13.63 -6.38
CA SER A 90 -22.21 -14.85 -6.51
C SER A 90 -23.19 -15.01 -5.36
N LEU A 91 -22.75 -14.72 -4.13
CA LEU A 91 -23.56 -14.80 -2.94
C LEU A 91 -24.71 -13.79 -2.97
N ILE A 92 -24.46 -12.53 -3.32
CA ILE A 92 -25.49 -11.49 -3.28
C ILE A 92 -26.56 -11.66 -4.36
N ARG A 93 -26.23 -12.33 -5.48
CA ARG A 93 -27.18 -12.52 -6.59
C ARG A 93 -26.99 -13.83 -7.36
N ASN A 94 -25.93 -13.95 -8.17
CA ASN A 94 -25.70 -15.13 -9.03
C ASN A 94 -24.27 -15.18 -9.60
N LYS A 95 -23.88 -16.31 -10.20
CA LYS A 95 -22.54 -16.53 -10.78
C LYS A 95 -22.11 -15.45 -11.79
N ARG A 96 -23.05 -14.87 -12.54
CA ARG A 96 -22.78 -13.76 -13.49
C ARG A 96 -22.37 -12.49 -12.76
N THR A 97 -23.07 -12.17 -11.67
CA THR A 97 -22.73 -11.06 -10.77
C THR A 97 -21.34 -11.29 -10.16
N GLY A 98 -21.04 -12.53 -9.73
CA GLY A 98 -19.71 -12.92 -9.29
C GLY A 98 -18.63 -12.63 -10.33
N LEU A 99 -18.84 -13.01 -11.59
CA LEU A 99 -17.88 -12.72 -12.65
C LEU A 99 -17.66 -11.21 -12.84
N TYR A 100 -18.74 -10.42 -12.82
CA TYR A 100 -18.61 -8.96 -12.89
C TYR A 100 -17.86 -8.38 -11.69
N SER A 101 -18.11 -8.87 -10.48
CA SER A 101 -17.36 -8.42 -9.29
C SER A 101 -15.88 -8.74 -9.40
N ALA A 102 -15.52 -9.92 -9.90
CA ALA A 102 -14.14 -10.29 -10.18
C ALA A 102 -13.50 -9.40 -11.26
N ILE A 103 -14.24 -9.01 -12.31
CA ILE A 103 -13.76 -8.09 -13.33
C ILE A 103 -13.51 -6.70 -12.72
N LEU A 104 -14.49 -6.11 -12.02
CA LEU A 104 -14.34 -4.77 -11.42
C LEU A 104 -13.19 -4.73 -10.40
N TYR A 105 -12.98 -5.82 -9.65
CA TYR A 105 -11.80 -5.98 -8.79
C TYR A 105 -10.49 -5.92 -9.60
N ASN A 106 -10.42 -6.59 -10.75
CA ASN A 106 -9.21 -6.60 -11.57
C ASN A 106 -9.00 -5.34 -12.41
N THR A 107 -10.01 -4.48 -12.55
CA THR A 107 -9.91 -3.24 -13.33
C THR A 107 -9.76 -1.97 -12.52
N SER A 108 -9.93 -2.02 -11.21
CA SER A 108 -9.60 -0.90 -10.30
C SER A 108 -8.08 -0.82 -10.11
N ILE A 109 -7.46 0.34 -10.34
CA ILE A 109 -6.02 0.57 -10.13
C ILE A 109 -5.62 0.21 -8.69
N TYR A 110 -6.47 0.54 -7.72
CA TYR A 110 -6.28 0.25 -6.31
C TYR A 110 -6.06 -1.25 -6.07
N THR A 111 -6.94 -2.12 -6.58
CA THR A 111 -6.85 -3.58 -6.33
C THR A 111 -6.01 -4.33 -7.35
N SER A 112 -5.79 -3.78 -8.55
CA SER A 112 -5.01 -4.45 -9.59
C SER A 112 -3.53 -4.13 -9.52
N ILE A 113 -3.16 -2.87 -9.26
CA ILE A 113 -1.78 -2.37 -9.25
C ILE A 113 -1.33 -2.08 -7.82
N ILE A 114 -1.98 -1.16 -7.10
CA ILE A 114 -1.50 -0.69 -5.79
C ILE A 114 -1.45 -1.83 -4.77
N ALA A 115 -2.59 -2.48 -4.48
CA ALA A 115 -2.66 -3.62 -3.57
C ALA A 115 -2.35 -4.97 -4.25
N GLY A 116 -2.16 -4.97 -5.58
CA GLY A 116 -2.10 -6.21 -6.37
C GLY A 116 -0.78 -6.51 -7.05
N VAL A 117 0.06 -5.50 -7.27
CA VAL A 117 1.44 -5.64 -7.76
C VAL A 117 2.39 -5.18 -6.67
N PHE A 118 2.19 -3.97 -6.13
CA PHE A 118 3.10 -3.43 -5.13
C PHE A 118 2.95 -4.11 -3.78
N ILE A 119 4.04 -4.23 -3.03
CA ILE A 119 4.03 -4.76 -1.67
C ILE A 119 3.73 -3.66 -0.66
N LEU A 120 2.46 -3.58 -0.26
CA LEU A 120 1.94 -2.55 0.64
C LEU A 120 1.07 -3.18 1.75
N PRO A 121 0.79 -2.46 2.84
CA PRO A 121 -0.19 -2.86 3.86
C PRO A 121 -1.57 -3.19 3.28
N ASP A 122 -1.95 -2.52 2.19
CA ASP A 122 -3.22 -2.72 1.48
C ASP A 122 -3.34 -4.13 0.87
N SER A 123 -2.22 -4.75 0.48
CA SER A 123 -2.21 -6.04 -0.22
C SER A 123 -2.84 -7.17 0.60
N PRO A 124 -2.35 -7.49 1.82
CA PRO A 124 -3.04 -8.45 2.69
C PRO A 124 -4.35 -7.90 3.26
N GLN A 125 -4.45 -6.58 3.51
CA GLN A 125 -5.67 -5.97 4.04
C GLN A 125 -6.88 -6.23 3.14
N VAL A 126 -6.74 -6.09 1.81
CA VAL A 126 -7.85 -6.29 0.87
C VAL A 126 -8.43 -7.71 0.96
N VAL A 127 -7.58 -8.73 1.17
CA VAL A 127 -8.03 -10.12 1.35
C VAL A 127 -8.88 -10.24 2.61
N PHE A 128 -8.36 -9.78 3.76
CA PHE A 128 -9.09 -9.87 5.02
C PHE A 128 -10.33 -8.95 5.05
N TRP A 129 -10.30 -7.82 4.34
CA TRP A 129 -11.46 -6.96 4.15
C TRP A 129 -12.58 -7.67 3.39
N LEU A 130 -12.27 -8.25 2.23
CA LEU A 130 -13.23 -9.00 1.42
C LEU A 130 -13.76 -10.24 2.16
N TRP A 131 -12.89 -10.94 2.88
CA TRP A 131 -13.31 -12.10 3.65
C TRP A 131 -14.22 -11.71 4.83
N SER A 132 -13.90 -10.63 5.54
CA SER A 132 -14.77 -10.06 6.58
C SER A 132 -16.13 -9.64 6.00
N LEU A 133 -16.12 -9.00 4.83
CA LEU A 133 -17.35 -8.60 4.13
C LEU A 133 -18.18 -9.83 3.73
N LEU A 134 -17.55 -10.89 3.23
CA LEU A 134 -18.22 -12.14 2.88
C LEU A 134 -18.88 -12.78 4.12
N LEU A 135 -18.17 -12.83 5.26
CA LEU A 135 -18.72 -13.32 6.53
C LEU A 135 -19.86 -12.44 7.03
N GLY A 136 -19.71 -11.12 6.96
CA GLY A 136 -20.76 -10.14 7.28
C GLY A 136 -22.03 -10.34 6.44
N LEU A 137 -21.88 -10.60 5.14
CA LEU A 137 -22.99 -10.92 4.26
C LEU A 137 -23.66 -12.26 4.60
N HIS A 138 -22.91 -13.24 5.10
CA HIS A 138 -23.49 -14.47 5.63
C HIS A 138 -24.29 -14.21 6.93
N LEU A 139 -23.80 -13.36 7.84
CA LEU A 139 -24.55 -12.93 9.04
C LEU A 139 -25.89 -12.31 8.61
N VAL A 140 -25.83 -11.37 7.66
CA VAL A 140 -27.01 -10.69 7.11
C VAL A 140 -27.99 -11.69 6.47
N LYS A 141 -27.51 -12.69 5.72
CA LYS A 141 -28.37 -13.71 5.13
C LYS A 141 -29.03 -14.63 6.14
N CYS A 142 -28.33 -15.06 7.19
CA CYS A 142 -28.93 -15.82 8.29
C CYS A 142 -30.10 -15.04 8.89
N SER A 143 -29.89 -13.75 9.13
CA SER A 143 -30.93 -12.84 9.62
C SER A 143 -32.11 -12.70 8.66
N GLN A 144 -31.86 -12.55 7.35
CA GLN A 144 -32.92 -12.48 6.33
C GLN A 144 -33.80 -13.74 6.33
N SER A 145 -33.18 -14.91 6.55
CA SER A 145 -33.87 -16.20 6.61
C SER A 145 -34.44 -16.52 8.01
N GLN A 146 -34.41 -15.57 8.96
CA GLN A 146 -34.80 -15.76 10.36
C GLN A 146 -34.13 -16.95 11.05
N ARG A 147 -32.95 -17.36 10.55
CA ARG A 147 -32.17 -18.44 11.14
C ARG A 147 -31.28 -17.90 12.25
N PRO A 148 -31.07 -18.66 13.34
CA PRO A 148 -30.09 -18.27 14.35
C PRO A 148 -28.71 -18.15 13.70
N VAL A 149 -28.02 -17.07 14.03
CA VAL A 149 -26.66 -16.84 13.54
C VAL A 149 -25.73 -17.76 14.34
N PRO A 150 -24.99 -18.68 13.69
CA PRO A 150 -24.15 -19.62 14.42
C PRO A 150 -22.95 -18.89 15.04
N LEU A 151 -22.61 -19.21 16.29
CA LEU A 151 -21.53 -18.54 17.03
C LEU A 151 -20.18 -18.56 16.29
N ARG A 152 -19.87 -19.67 15.60
CA ARG A 152 -18.65 -19.79 14.77
C ARG A 152 -18.52 -18.68 13.72
N LEU A 153 -19.63 -18.22 13.15
CA LEU A 153 -19.61 -17.20 12.10
C LEU A 153 -19.24 -15.83 12.68
N TRP A 154 -19.70 -15.53 13.91
CA TRP A 154 -19.28 -14.37 14.67
C TRP A 154 -17.80 -14.43 15.03
N ILE A 155 -17.32 -15.57 15.56
CA ILE A 155 -15.90 -15.76 15.90
C ILE A 155 -15.01 -15.57 14.68
N PHE A 156 -15.35 -16.20 13.54
CA PHE A 156 -14.59 -16.01 12.31
C PHE A 156 -14.65 -14.57 11.80
N PHE A 157 -15.81 -13.90 11.89
CA PHE A 157 -15.90 -12.49 11.53
C PHE A 157 -14.95 -11.63 12.39
N GLY A 158 -14.93 -11.87 13.71
CA GLY A 158 -14.04 -11.19 14.65
C GLY A 158 -12.56 -11.46 14.36
N LEU A 159 -12.19 -12.72 14.12
CA LEU A 159 -10.83 -13.13 13.79
C LEU A 159 -10.34 -12.45 12.50
N ILE A 160 -11.10 -12.58 11.41
CA ILE A 160 -10.71 -12.03 10.11
C ILE A 160 -10.70 -10.49 10.14
N THR A 161 -11.62 -9.84 10.87
CA THR A 161 -11.61 -8.38 11.03
C THR A 161 -10.39 -7.92 11.85
N GLY A 162 -10.02 -8.66 12.90
CA GLY A 162 -8.80 -8.41 13.66
C GLY A 162 -7.54 -8.56 12.81
N LEU A 163 -7.46 -9.60 11.96
CA LEU A 163 -6.37 -9.78 11.00
C LEU A 163 -6.32 -8.63 9.97
N CYS A 164 -7.48 -8.15 9.51
CA CYS A 164 -7.55 -6.97 8.64
C CYS A 164 -6.93 -5.73 9.30
N MET A 165 -7.23 -5.51 10.58
CA MET A 165 -6.64 -4.42 11.38
C MET A 165 -5.13 -4.59 11.60
N LEU A 166 -4.65 -5.84 11.77
CA LEU A 166 -3.21 -6.16 11.83
C LEU A 166 -2.48 -5.95 10.50
N CYS A 167 -3.18 -5.81 9.38
CA CYS A 167 -2.59 -5.40 8.11
C CYS A 167 -2.58 -3.88 7.97
N LYS A 168 -3.72 -3.23 8.24
CA LYS A 168 -3.85 -1.77 8.19
C LYS A 168 -4.98 -1.35 9.12
N VAL A 169 -4.75 -0.28 9.89
CA VAL A 169 -5.73 0.24 10.86
C VAL A 169 -7.09 0.58 10.23
N HIS A 170 -7.15 0.84 8.92
CA HIS A 170 -8.40 1.00 8.16
C HIS A 170 -9.36 -0.19 8.29
N GLY A 171 -8.89 -1.39 8.66
CA GLY A 171 -9.75 -2.53 8.98
C GLY A 171 -10.83 -2.22 10.04
N VAL A 172 -10.60 -1.23 10.91
CA VAL A 172 -11.57 -0.79 11.92
C VAL A 172 -12.89 -0.29 11.31
N PHE A 173 -12.87 0.19 10.06
CA PHE A 173 -14.08 0.64 9.36
C PHE A 173 -15.09 -0.50 9.11
N LEU A 174 -14.66 -1.76 9.13
CA LEU A 174 -15.58 -2.91 9.10
C LEU A 174 -16.46 -2.95 10.36
N TRP A 175 -15.88 -2.67 11.53
CA TRP A 175 -16.62 -2.56 12.78
C TRP A 175 -17.50 -1.33 12.82
N LEU A 176 -17.01 -0.18 12.34
CA LEU A 176 -17.83 1.03 12.20
C LEU A 176 -19.05 0.77 11.31
N GLY A 177 -18.84 0.13 10.16
CA GLY A 177 -19.92 -0.20 9.23
C GLY A 177 -20.92 -1.22 9.77
N LEU A 178 -20.43 -2.28 10.42
CA LEU A 178 -21.28 -3.24 11.11
C LEU A 178 -22.08 -2.56 12.23
N GLY A 179 -21.45 -1.68 13.02
CA GLY A 179 -22.10 -0.93 14.09
C GLY A 179 -23.23 -0.05 13.58
N ILE A 180 -22.97 0.74 12.53
CA ILE A 180 -24.01 1.55 11.86
C ILE A 180 -25.15 0.63 11.37
N TYR A 181 -24.82 -0.49 10.71
CA TYR A 181 -25.85 -1.41 10.23
C TYR A 181 -26.71 -1.99 11.37
N VAL A 182 -26.10 -2.40 12.48
CA VAL A 182 -26.79 -2.93 13.66
C VAL A 182 -27.67 -1.86 14.31
N VAL A 183 -27.15 -0.66 14.55
CA VAL A 183 -27.90 0.41 15.23
C VAL A 183 -29.11 0.86 14.41
N PHE A 184 -29.00 0.95 13.09
CA PHE A 184 -30.08 1.50 12.26
C PHE A 184 -30.99 0.44 11.65
N PHE A 185 -30.51 -0.77 11.39
CA PHE A 185 -31.25 -1.78 10.63
C PHE A 185 -31.38 -3.12 11.31
N GLN A 186 -30.51 -3.47 12.26
CA GLN A 186 -30.59 -4.77 12.93
C GLN A 186 -30.25 -4.75 14.42
N ARG A 187 -30.99 -3.94 15.19
CA ARG A 187 -30.76 -3.74 16.63
C ARG A 187 -30.82 -5.02 17.46
N LYS A 188 -31.57 -6.03 16.99
CA LYS A 188 -31.67 -7.35 17.65
C LYS A 188 -30.32 -8.06 17.76
N TRP A 189 -29.32 -7.69 16.97
CA TRP A 189 -27.97 -8.27 17.13
C TRP A 189 -27.26 -7.78 18.40
N LEU A 190 -27.68 -6.66 19.00
CA LEU A 190 -27.16 -6.21 20.30
C LEU A 190 -27.55 -7.15 21.45
N THR A 191 -28.59 -7.97 21.30
CA THR A 191 -28.92 -8.98 22.32
C THR A 191 -28.20 -10.30 22.08
N GLN A 192 -27.41 -10.43 21.00
CA GLN A 192 -26.71 -11.67 20.68
C GLN A 192 -25.30 -11.67 21.28
N PRO A 193 -24.91 -12.66 22.09
CA PRO A 193 -23.57 -12.72 22.67
C PRO A 193 -22.46 -12.79 21.60
N GLY A 194 -22.79 -13.29 20.41
CA GLY A 194 -21.85 -13.45 19.30
C GLY A 194 -21.21 -12.14 18.83
N ILE A 195 -21.94 -11.02 18.79
CA ILE A 195 -21.35 -9.74 18.34
C ILE A 195 -20.26 -9.25 19.30
N TYR A 196 -20.47 -9.42 20.60
CA TYR A 196 -19.52 -9.05 21.63
C TYR A 196 -18.30 -9.98 21.60
N LEU A 197 -18.52 -11.29 21.45
CA LEU A 197 -17.43 -12.25 21.31
C LEU A 197 -16.59 -11.95 20.06
N ALA A 198 -17.21 -11.60 18.95
CA ALA A 198 -16.50 -11.19 17.74
C ALA A 198 -15.63 -9.95 18.00
N GLY A 199 -16.15 -8.95 18.74
CA GLY A 199 -15.39 -7.76 19.13
C GLY A 199 -14.19 -8.09 20.00
N ILE A 200 -14.38 -8.94 21.02
CA ILE A 200 -13.29 -9.42 21.89
C ILE A 200 -12.23 -10.15 21.07
N VAL A 201 -12.63 -11.06 20.16
CA VAL A 201 -11.69 -11.78 19.30
C VAL A 201 -10.90 -10.82 18.40
N SER A 202 -11.57 -9.83 17.78
CA SER A 202 -10.86 -8.80 17.00
C SER A 202 -9.84 -8.03 17.83
N LEU A 203 -10.20 -7.64 19.05
CA LEU A 203 -9.32 -6.91 19.96
C LEU A 203 -8.13 -7.76 20.43
N LEU A 204 -8.35 -9.04 20.73
CA LEU A 204 -7.27 -9.96 21.09
C LEU A 204 -6.26 -10.11 19.95
N VAL A 205 -6.74 -10.27 18.72
CA VAL A 205 -5.88 -10.35 17.53
C VAL A 205 -5.11 -9.04 17.32
N PHE A 206 -5.76 -7.88 17.49
CA PHE A 206 -5.12 -6.58 17.31
C PHE A 206 -4.28 -6.11 18.51
N SER A 207 -4.40 -6.76 19.67
CA SER A 207 -3.76 -6.35 20.92
C SER A 207 -2.23 -6.18 20.86
N PRO A 208 -1.44 -6.96 20.08
CA PRO A 208 0.00 -6.75 20.00
C PRO A 208 0.37 -5.34 19.48
N VAL A 209 -0.45 -4.79 18.58
CA VAL A 209 -0.26 -3.44 18.05
C VAL A 209 -0.54 -2.39 19.13
N ILE A 210 -1.58 -2.61 19.94
CA ILE A 210 -1.94 -1.72 21.05
C ILE A 210 -0.80 -1.68 22.07
N PHE A 211 -0.31 -2.84 22.52
CA PHE A 211 0.75 -2.92 23.52
C PHE A 211 2.07 -2.33 23.02
N TRP A 212 2.42 -2.56 21.75
CA TRP A 212 3.61 -1.93 21.17
C TRP A 212 3.52 -0.41 21.20
N ASN A 213 2.34 0.16 20.91
CA ASN A 213 2.17 1.61 20.92
C ASN A 213 2.24 2.20 22.32
N ILE A 214 1.66 1.52 23.31
CA ILE A 214 1.81 1.92 24.72
C ILE A 214 3.31 1.95 25.08
N ALA A 215 4.07 0.91 24.71
CA ALA A 215 5.50 0.84 24.98
C ALA A 215 6.35 1.87 24.21
N ASN A 216 5.83 2.43 23.11
CA ASN A 216 6.51 3.42 22.26
C ASN A 216 5.81 4.79 22.31
N ASN A 217 5.17 5.14 23.44
CA ASN A 217 4.56 6.46 23.68
C ASN A 217 3.59 6.92 22.57
N PHE A 218 2.81 5.98 22.04
CA PHE A 218 1.83 6.19 20.97
C PHE A 218 2.41 6.85 19.71
N VAL A 219 3.69 6.62 19.41
CA VAL A 219 4.40 7.28 18.30
C VAL A 219 3.66 7.16 16.96
N THR A 220 3.07 6.00 16.63
CA THR A 220 2.31 5.81 15.39
C THR A 220 1.06 6.69 15.34
N TRP A 221 0.35 6.84 16.46
CA TRP A 221 -0.86 7.66 16.54
C TRP A 221 -0.49 9.15 16.51
N ASN A 222 0.56 9.54 17.24
CA ASN A 222 1.10 10.89 17.21
C ASN A 222 1.52 11.27 15.79
N PHE A 223 2.20 10.38 15.06
CA PHE A 223 2.55 10.61 13.66
C PHE A 223 1.33 10.86 12.77
N HIS A 224 0.29 10.01 12.84
CA HIS A 224 -0.92 10.19 12.02
C HIS A 224 -1.76 11.40 12.46
N SER A 225 -1.79 11.74 13.75
CA SER A 225 -2.50 12.90 14.28
C SER A 225 -1.79 14.22 13.95
N ASN A 226 -0.46 14.26 14.00
CA ASN A 226 0.35 15.45 13.67
C ASN A 226 0.33 15.79 12.17
N ARG A 227 -0.19 14.90 11.31
CA ARG A 227 -0.54 15.29 9.93
C ARG A 227 -1.68 16.32 9.91
N ILE A 228 -2.55 16.28 10.93
CA ILE A 228 -3.65 17.22 11.18
C ILE A 228 -3.04 18.43 11.87
N ASN A 229 -2.56 19.37 11.06
CA ASN A 229 -1.85 20.54 11.55
C ASN A 229 -2.84 21.54 12.19
N PRO A 230 -2.96 21.65 13.53
CA PRO A 230 -4.00 22.46 14.17
C PRO A 230 -3.77 23.96 13.95
N ASP A 231 -2.49 24.34 13.76
CA ASP A 231 -2.06 25.72 13.57
C ASP A 231 -2.28 26.24 12.13
N LYS A 232 -2.66 25.34 11.19
CA LYS A 232 -3.08 25.69 9.83
C LYS A 232 -4.56 25.37 9.64
N ASN A 233 -5.42 26.03 10.44
CA ASN A 233 -6.89 26.04 10.31
C ASN A 233 -7.42 26.63 8.99
N LEU A 234 -6.79 26.32 7.86
CA LEU A 234 -7.20 26.73 6.53
C LEU A 234 -7.64 25.49 5.76
N ILE A 235 -8.86 25.56 5.23
CA ILE A 235 -9.41 24.56 4.33
C ILE A 235 -8.45 24.40 3.14
N ASN A 236 -7.88 23.22 2.98
CA ASN A 236 -6.99 22.86 1.89
C ASN A 236 -7.80 22.28 0.72
N ILE A 237 -8.36 23.17 -0.10
CA ILE A 237 -9.15 22.80 -1.27
C ILE A 237 -8.31 21.96 -2.25
N ALA A 238 -7.02 22.25 -2.41
CA ALA A 238 -6.15 21.51 -3.31
C ALA A 238 -5.96 20.04 -2.87
N SER A 239 -5.78 19.80 -1.57
CA SER A 239 -5.73 18.45 -1.01
C SER A 239 -7.07 17.73 -1.19
N PHE A 240 -8.18 18.42 -0.93
CA PHE A 240 -9.52 17.87 -1.15
C PHE A 240 -9.76 17.46 -2.60
N LEU A 241 -9.48 18.34 -3.56
CA LEU A 241 -9.65 18.03 -4.99
C LEU A 241 -8.74 16.87 -5.41
N ARG A 242 -7.49 16.84 -4.91
CA ARG A 242 -6.55 15.73 -5.16
C ARG A 242 -7.08 14.40 -4.61
N ALA A 243 -7.59 14.39 -3.38
CA ALA A 243 -8.17 13.20 -2.78
C ALA A 243 -9.45 12.77 -3.51
N PHE A 244 -10.35 13.72 -3.82
CA PHE A 244 -11.63 13.48 -4.46
C PHE A 244 -11.49 12.94 -5.90
N PHE A 245 -10.68 13.58 -6.75
CA PHE A 245 -10.45 13.08 -8.10
C PHE A 245 -9.51 11.89 -8.11
N GLY A 246 -8.52 11.87 -7.21
CA GLY A 246 -7.60 10.76 -7.06
C GLY A 246 -8.32 9.47 -6.72
N GLN A 247 -9.27 9.46 -5.77
CA GLN A 247 -9.98 8.23 -5.41
C GLN A 247 -10.87 7.71 -6.55
N ILE A 248 -11.39 8.62 -7.40
CA ILE A 248 -12.14 8.24 -8.61
C ILE A 248 -11.20 7.55 -9.60
N PHE A 249 -10.04 8.16 -9.86
CA PHE A 249 -9.05 7.61 -10.78
C PHE A 249 -8.50 6.26 -10.29
N TYR A 250 -8.09 6.18 -9.03
CA TYR A 250 -7.53 4.97 -8.40
C TYR A 250 -8.54 3.82 -8.37
N ASN A 251 -9.84 4.09 -8.31
CA ASN A 251 -10.85 3.03 -8.38
C ASN A 251 -11.31 2.70 -9.79
N ASN A 252 -10.68 3.29 -10.82
CA ASN A 252 -11.11 3.31 -12.22
C ASN A 252 -12.41 4.14 -12.40
N PRO A 253 -12.37 5.26 -13.14
CA PRO A 253 -13.54 6.14 -13.32
C PRO A 253 -14.78 5.41 -13.84
N VAL A 254 -14.61 4.36 -14.65
CA VAL A 254 -15.70 3.53 -15.16
C VAL A 254 -16.37 2.75 -14.04
N ASN A 255 -15.60 2.19 -13.11
CA ASN A 255 -16.13 1.45 -11.98
C ASN A 255 -16.89 2.39 -11.03
N VAL A 256 -16.36 3.59 -10.78
CA VAL A 256 -17.04 4.61 -9.97
C VAL A 256 -18.33 5.08 -10.64
N PHE A 257 -18.32 5.30 -11.95
CA PHE A 257 -19.53 5.60 -12.71
C PHE A 257 -20.58 4.50 -12.55
N LEU A 258 -20.18 3.22 -12.65
CA LEU A 258 -21.09 2.09 -12.43
C LEU A 258 -21.65 2.03 -11.00
N ILE A 259 -20.85 2.39 -10.00
CA ILE A 259 -21.30 2.54 -8.61
C ILE A 259 -22.37 3.63 -8.51
N ILE A 260 -22.11 4.83 -9.04
CA ILE A 260 -23.05 5.95 -9.01
C ILE A 260 -24.38 5.59 -9.69
N VAL A 261 -24.32 5.00 -10.88
CA VAL A 261 -25.52 4.53 -11.60
C VAL A 261 -26.30 3.52 -10.77
N ALA A 262 -25.63 2.54 -10.18
CA ALA A 262 -26.30 1.53 -9.36
C ALA A 262 -26.91 2.11 -8.09
N LEU A 263 -26.24 3.07 -7.43
CA LEU A 263 -26.76 3.78 -6.27
C LEU A 263 -28.02 4.59 -6.63
N PHE A 264 -28.05 5.24 -7.80
CA PHE A 264 -29.24 5.94 -8.29
C PHE A 264 -30.43 5.00 -8.48
N TYR A 265 -30.21 3.82 -9.06
CA TYR A 265 -31.29 2.84 -9.27
C TYR A 265 -31.62 1.99 -8.04
N TYR A 266 -30.78 1.98 -7.00
CA TYR A 266 -30.95 1.13 -5.82
C TYR A 266 -32.27 1.39 -5.09
N LYS A 267 -32.72 2.65 -5.01
CA LYS A 267 -34.00 3.00 -4.37
C LYS A 267 -35.22 2.48 -5.13
N ASN A 268 -35.12 2.35 -6.45
CA ASN A 268 -36.28 2.18 -7.33
C ASN A 268 -36.40 0.77 -7.93
N LYS A 269 -35.40 -0.12 -7.75
CA LYS A 269 -35.36 -1.45 -8.37
C LYS A 269 -34.97 -2.56 -7.41
N SER A 270 -35.66 -3.69 -7.50
CA SER A 270 -35.42 -4.92 -6.71
C SER A 270 -34.25 -5.76 -7.24
N PHE A 271 -33.08 -5.16 -7.54
CA PHE A 271 -31.93 -5.94 -8.02
C PHE A 271 -31.06 -6.53 -6.89
N LEU A 272 -31.24 -6.05 -5.66
CA LEU A 272 -30.49 -6.46 -4.49
C LEU A 272 -31.43 -6.48 -3.27
N HIS A 273 -31.26 -7.46 -2.37
CA HIS A 273 -32.02 -7.49 -1.13
C HIS A 273 -31.73 -6.23 -0.28
N LYS A 274 -32.77 -5.63 0.32
CA LYS A 274 -32.66 -4.35 1.04
C LYS A 274 -31.58 -4.39 2.12
N ASP A 275 -31.60 -5.42 2.96
CA ASP A 275 -30.64 -5.55 4.06
C ASP A 275 -29.20 -5.78 3.58
N THR A 276 -29.02 -6.51 2.48
CA THR A 276 -27.71 -6.67 1.84
C THR A 276 -27.18 -5.33 1.34
N GLY A 277 -28.01 -4.55 0.65
CA GLY A 277 -27.61 -3.23 0.17
C GLY A 277 -27.32 -2.26 1.32
N ARG A 278 -28.14 -2.24 2.37
CA ARG A 278 -27.89 -1.46 3.60
C ARG A 278 -26.55 -1.81 4.23
N PHE A 279 -26.25 -3.09 4.41
CA PHE A 279 -24.97 -3.52 4.97
C PHE A 279 -23.77 -3.06 4.12
N LEU A 280 -23.84 -3.20 2.79
CA LEU A 280 -22.80 -2.71 1.88
C LEU A 280 -22.64 -1.19 1.94
N LEU A 281 -23.74 -0.43 2.02
CA LEU A 281 -23.71 1.03 2.17
C LEU A 281 -23.10 1.46 3.51
N CYS A 282 -23.53 0.85 4.62
CA CYS A 282 -23.00 1.13 5.95
C CYS A 282 -21.52 0.78 6.06
N THR A 283 -21.03 -0.23 5.33
CA THR A 283 -19.62 -0.63 5.37
C THR A 283 -18.75 0.18 4.40
N GLY A 284 -19.28 0.49 3.21
CA GLY A 284 -18.52 1.14 2.15
C GLY A 284 -18.46 2.67 2.25
N LEU A 285 -19.56 3.33 2.61
CA LEU A 285 -19.64 4.80 2.60
C LEU A 285 -18.78 5.47 3.69
N PRO A 286 -18.73 5.00 4.96
CA PRO A 286 -18.06 5.74 6.01
C PRO A 286 -16.58 6.00 5.72
N ILE A 287 -15.83 5.01 5.23
CA ILE A 287 -14.41 5.21 4.92
C ILE A 287 -14.23 6.21 3.78
N ILE A 288 -15.05 6.15 2.72
CA ILE A 288 -14.99 7.11 1.61
C ILE A 288 -15.26 8.53 2.11
N LEU A 289 -16.34 8.69 2.90
CA LEU A 289 -16.74 10.00 3.42
C LEU A 289 -15.69 10.56 4.38
N ILE A 290 -15.23 9.76 5.34
CA ILE A 290 -14.27 10.19 6.35
C ILE A 290 -12.93 10.57 5.71
N THR A 291 -12.37 9.75 4.81
CA THR A 291 -11.10 10.11 4.14
C THR A 291 -11.25 11.33 3.24
N THR A 292 -12.40 11.49 2.57
CA THR A 292 -12.67 12.66 1.73
C THR A 292 -12.83 13.93 2.56
N LEU A 293 -13.55 13.87 3.68
CA LEU A 293 -13.75 15.05 4.54
C LEU A 293 -12.47 15.44 5.29
N ILE A 294 -11.71 14.47 5.79
CA ILE A 294 -10.41 14.71 6.45
C ILE A 294 -9.42 15.37 5.48
N SER A 295 -9.54 15.11 4.17
CA SER A 295 -8.65 15.70 3.16
C SER A 295 -8.77 17.22 3.02
N LEU A 296 -9.85 17.83 3.54
CA LEU A 296 -9.96 19.29 3.66
C LEU A 296 -8.94 19.88 4.64
N PHE A 297 -8.43 19.07 5.56
CA PHE A 297 -7.51 19.51 6.62
C PHE A 297 -6.15 18.83 6.53
N ASN A 298 -6.01 17.81 5.69
CA ASN A 298 -4.85 16.92 5.64
C ASN A 298 -4.52 16.48 4.22
N ASN A 299 -3.26 16.19 3.95
CA ASN A 299 -2.89 15.42 2.77
C ASN A 299 -3.30 13.95 2.98
N VAL A 300 -4.32 13.52 2.24
CA VAL A 300 -4.81 12.14 2.26
C VAL A 300 -4.40 11.46 0.95
N LEU A 301 -3.84 10.26 1.05
CA LEU A 301 -3.48 9.48 -0.13
C LEU A 301 -4.76 8.94 -0.78
N PRO A 302 -4.96 9.10 -2.11
CA PRO A 302 -6.24 8.78 -2.74
C PRO A 302 -6.68 7.32 -2.65
N HIS A 303 -5.76 6.39 -2.41
CA HIS A 303 -6.06 4.97 -2.28
C HIS A 303 -6.67 4.59 -0.92
N TRP A 304 -6.63 5.46 0.10
CA TRP A 304 -7.14 5.14 1.45
C TRP A 304 -8.64 4.80 1.48
N SER A 305 -9.44 5.35 0.57
CA SER A 305 -10.87 5.04 0.42
C SER A 305 -11.15 3.77 -0.41
N GLY A 306 -10.11 3.14 -0.97
CA GLY A 306 -10.20 1.96 -1.83
C GLY A 306 -11.08 0.83 -1.29
N PRO A 307 -10.96 0.40 -0.01
CA PRO A 307 -11.83 -0.63 0.57
C PRO A 307 -13.33 -0.27 0.52
N GLY A 308 -13.66 1.02 0.63
CA GLY A 308 -15.03 1.51 0.53
C GLY A 308 -15.58 1.39 -0.88
N PHE A 309 -14.84 1.87 -1.89
CA PHE A 309 -15.25 1.73 -3.30
C PHE A 309 -15.35 0.27 -3.73
N LEU A 310 -14.40 -0.57 -3.28
CA LEU A 310 -14.45 -2.01 -3.48
C LEU A 310 -15.75 -2.61 -2.91
N THR A 311 -16.14 -2.21 -1.71
CA THR A 311 -17.39 -2.65 -1.07
C THR A 311 -18.62 -2.20 -1.87
N LEU A 312 -18.66 -0.94 -2.32
CA LEU A 312 -19.79 -0.42 -3.10
C LEU A 312 -19.87 -1.00 -4.52
N SER A 313 -18.75 -1.49 -5.07
CA SER A 313 -18.72 -2.19 -6.37
C SER A 313 -19.61 -3.44 -6.41
N PHE A 314 -19.92 -4.04 -5.25
CA PHE A 314 -20.85 -5.15 -5.15
C PHE A 314 -22.31 -4.73 -5.43
N ILE A 315 -22.68 -3.48 -5.12
CA ILE A 315 -23.98 -2.92 -5.52
C ILE A 315 -24.00 -2.70 -7.04
N ALA A 316 -22.91 -2.16 -7.60
CA ALA A 316 -22.74 -1.96 -9.04
C ALA A 316 -22.88 -3.26 -9.83
N THR A 317 -22.21 -4.31 -9.36
CA THR A 317 -22.21 -5.62 -10.04
C THR A 317 -23.54 -6.34 -9.88
N ALA A 318 -24.25 -6.19 -8.75
CA ALA A 318 -25.61 -6.68 -8.59
C ALA A 318 -26.59 -6.00 -9.56
N TYR A 319 -26.44 -4.69 -9.78
CA TYR A 319 -27.20 -3.97 -10.79
C TYR A 319 -26.89 -4.52 -12.19
N LEU A 320 -25.62 -4.63 -12.58
CA LEU A 320 -25.22 -5.22 -13.88
C LEU A 320 -25.75 -6.64 -14.08
N GLY A 321 -25.69 -7.47 -13.03
CA GLY A 321 -26.17 -8.85 -13.03
C GLY A 321 -27.70 -8.97 -13.04
N SER A 322 -28.44 -7.88 -12.81
CA SER A 322 -29.91 -7.84 -12.86
C SER A 322 -30.48 -7.51 -14.23
N ILE A 323 -29.66 -6.96 -15.12
CA ILE A 323 -30.13 -6.44 -16.38
C ILE A 323 -30.42 -7.59 -17.35
N GLY A 324 -31.65 -7.57 -17.87
CA GLY A 324 -32.21 -8.57 -18.77
C GLY A 324 -31.52 -8.64 -20.14
N LYS A 325 -31.92 -9.61 -20.96
CA LYS A 325 -31.25 -9.94 -22.23
C LYS A 325 -31.24 -8.78 -23.25
N SER A 326 -32.18 -7.83 -23.22
CA SER A 326 -32.28 -6.75 -24.22
C SER A 326 -31.15 -5.73 -24.19
N PHE A 327 -30.53 -5.45 -23.03
CA PHE A 327 -29.40 -4.51 -22.93
C PHE A 327 -28.03 -5.22 -22.98
N LYS A 328 -27.98 -6.45 -23.52
CA LYS A 328 -26.76 -7.28 -23.58
C LYS A 328 -25.59 -6.65 -24.32
N LYS A 329 -25.79 -5.64 -25.17
CA LYS A 329 -24.70 -5.02 -25.96
C LYS A 329 -23.94 -3.92 -25.20
N VAL A 330 -24.59 -3.16 -24.32
CA VAL A 330 -23.99 -1.96 -23.68
C VAL A 330 -23.03 -2.31 -22.53
N TYR A 331 -23.41 -3.23 -21.64
CA TYR A 331 -22.59 -3.54 -20.46
C TYR A 331 -21.29 -4.29 -20.75
N PRO A 332 -21.21 -5.19 -21.74
CA PRO A 332 -19.91 -5.71 -22.20
C PRO A 332 -19.01 -4.61 -22.73
N VAL A 333 -19.55 -3.53 -23.33
CA VAL A 333 -18.74 -2.39 -23.77
C VAL A 333 -18.19 -1.62 -22.58
N VAL A 334 -19.00 -1.29 -21.58
CA VAL A 334 -18.52 -0.58 -20.37
C VAL A 334 -17.45 -1.39 -19.63
N LEU A 335 -17.64 -2.71 -19.50
CA LEU A 335 -16.62 -3.59 -18.90
C LEU A 335 -15.36 -3.66 -19.77
N LYS A 336 -15.49 -3.71 -21.10
CA LYS A 336 -14.33 -3.63 -22.01
C LYS A 336 -13.57 -2.32 -21.85
N ILE A 337 -14.25 -1.18 -21.77
CA ILE A 337 -13.60 0.11 -21.52
C ILE A 337 -12.85 0.10 -20.18
N SER A 338 -13.45 -0.45 -19.13
CA SER A 338 -12.81 -0.61 -17.83
C SER A 338 -11.55 -1.49 -17.89
N VAL A 339 -11.59 -2.61 -18.64
CA VAL A 339 -10.43 -3.49 -18.88
C VAL A 339 -9.36 -2.81 -19.74
N THR A 340 -9.74 -2.16 -20.84
CA THR A 340 -8.82 -1.42 -21.71
C THR A 340 -8.12 -0.30 -20.94
N PHE A 341 -8.86 0.43 -20.09
CA PHE A 341 -8.29 1.47 -19.24
C PHE A 341 -7.19 0.91 -18.34
N ILE A 342 -7.43 -0.18 -17.61
CA ILE A 342 -6.40 -0.70 -16.70
C ILE A 342 -5.19 -1.27 -17.45
N LEU A 343 -5.40 -1.92 -18.60
CA LEU A 343 -4.31 -2.43 -19.42
C LEU A 343 -3.46 -1.30 -20.00
N LEU A 344 -4.10 -0.21 -20.44
CA LEU A 344 -3.42 0.98 -20.92
C LEU A 344 -2.61 1.64 -19.79
N ILE A 345 -3.19 1.79 -18.59
CA ILE A 345 -2.47 2.35 -17.43
C ILE A 345 -1.26 1.48 -17.07
N GLY A 346 -1.40 0.16 -17.02
CA GLY A 346 -0.29 -0.75 -16.76
C GLY A 346 0.82 -0.66 -17.80
N LEU A 347 0.45 -0.65 -19.09
CA LEU A 347 1.39 -0.53 -20.20
C LEU A 347 2.10 0.83 -20.19
N LEU A 348 1.36 1.93 -20.08
CA LEU A 348 1.91 3.28 -20.03
C LEU A 348 2.83 3.46 -18.81
N GLY A 349 2.41 3.00 -17.63
CA GLY A 349 3.23 3.05 -16.43
C GLY A 349 4.58 2.34 -16.64
N LEU A 350 4.54 1.10 -17.14
CA LEU A 350 5.74 0.33 -17.43
C LEU A 350 6.64 1.03 -18.46
N SER A 351 6.03 1.55 -19.54
CA SER A 351 6.77 2.22 -20.61
C SER A 351 7.41 3.53 -20.17
N ILE A 352 6.69 4.37 -19.42
CA ILE A 352 7.22 5.65 -18.95
C ILE A 352 8.34 5.42 -17.92
N ILE A 353 8.16 4.50 -16.98
CA ILE A 353 9.19 4.21 -15.96
C ILE A 353 10.51 3.75 -16.60
N ASN A 354 10.44 2.84 -17.56
CA ASN A 354 11.63 2.23 -18.15
C ASN A 354 12.23 3.03 -19.31
N PHE A 355 11.43 3.75 -20.08
CA PHE A 355 11.87 4.28 -21.38
C PHE A 355 11.66 5.79 -21.57
N TYR A 356 11.13 6.52 -20.58
CA TYR A 356 11.00 7.98 -20.72
C TYR A 356 12.40 8.63 -20.85
N PRO A 357 12.66 9.45 -21.88
CA PRO A 357 13.99 9.99 -22.12
C PRO A 357 14.35 11.06 -21.08
N GLY A 358 15.33 10.75 -20.21
CA GLY A 358 15.74 11.62 -19.11
C GLY A 358 14.72 11.68 -17.98
N THR A 359 14.36 12.88 -17.54
CA THR A 359 13.46 13.13 -16.42
C THR A 359 12.22 13.95 -16.82
N MET A 360 11.08 13.65 -16.20
CA MET A 360 9.85 14.47 -16.26
C MET A 360 9.82 15.58 -15.19
N GLY A 361 10.80 15.56 -14.27
CA GLY A 361 10.92 16.47 -13.15
C GLY A 361 11.78 17.69 -13.46
N ASN A 362 12.37 18.27 -12.40
CA ASN A 362 13.31 19.37 -12.55
C ASN A 362 14.56 18.92 -13.34
N THR A 363 15.11 19.81 -14.16
CA THR A 363 16.27 19.56 -15.03
C THR A 363 17.54 20.25 -14.55
N GLU A 364 17.47 21.15 -13.56
CA GLU A 364 18.64 21.73 -12.90
C GLU A 364 19.51 20.63 -12.27
N ILE A 365 20.83 20.69 -12.44
CA ILE A 365 21.74 19.60 -12.02
C ILE A 365 21.59 19.24 -10.54
N LYS A 366 21.47 20.24 -9.65
CA LYS A 366 21.36 20.04 -8.19
C LYS A 366 20.08 19.30 -7.79
N ASP A 367 18.98 19.59 -8.46
CA ASP A 367 17.64 19.09 -8.16
C ASP A 367 17.11 18.17 -9.28
N HIS A 368 18.01 17.60 -10.11
CA HIS A 368 17.65 16.90 -11.32
C HIS A 368 16.79 15.67 -10.98
N GLY A 369 15.64 15.51 -11.63
CA GLY A 369 14.72 14.42 -11.29
C GLY A 369 13.72 14.75 -10.19
N LYS A 370 13.84 15.88 -9.49
CA LYS A 370 12.88 16.24 -8.44
C LYS A 370 11.47 16.36 -9.00
N ASN A 371 10.49 15.76 -8.30
CA ASN A 371 9.09 15.61 -8.72
C ASN A 371 8.84 14.63 -9.89
N ASP A 372 9.86 13.90 -10.36
CA ASP A 372 9.63 12.76 -11.26
C ASP A 372 9.36 11.49 -10.45
N PHE A 373 8.08 11.13 -10.31
CA PHE A 373 7.66 9.93 -9.58
C PHE A 373 8.17 8.62 -10.20
N THR A 374 8.66 8.64 -11.44
CA THR A 374 9.15 7.41 -12.10
C THR A 374 10.56 7.05 -11.69
N LEU A 375 11.34 8.02 -11.20
CA LEU A 375 12.70 7.79 -10.71
C LEU A 375 12.74 7.11 -9.34
N ASP A 376 11.59 6.97 -8.68
CA ASP A 376 11.42 6.13 -7.51
C ASP A 376 11.67 4.66 -7.87
N MET A 377 11.20 4.24 -9.06
CA MET A 377 11.23 2.85 -9.53
C MET A 377 12.21 2.64 -10.69
N TRP A 378 13.23 3.50 -10.80
CA TRP A 378 14.20 3.43 -11.88
C TRP A 378 15.62 3.87 -11.48
N GLY A 379 16.61 3.15 -12.00
CA GLY A 379 18.02 3.50 -11.98
C GLY A 379 18.77 3.08 -10.72
N TRP A 380 18.13 2.41 -9.76
CA TRP A 380 18.79 1.93 -8.56
C TRP A 380 19.70 0.74 -8.81
N GLN A 381 19.30 -0.20 -9.67
CA GLN A 381 20.16 -1.32 -10.06
C GLN A 381 21.35 -0.85 -10.91
N GLU A 382 21.15 0.16 -11.76
CA GLU A 382 22.24 0.76 -12.53
C GLU A 382 23.22 1.51 -11.62
N PHE A 383 22.70 2.27 -10.65
CA PHE A 383 23.55 2.92 -9.65
C PHE A 383 24.35 1.92 -8.82
N GLU A 384 23.72 0.83 -8.36
CA GLU A 384 24.41 -0.25 -7.64
C GLU A 384 25.62 -0.75 -8.43
N LYS A 385 25.47 -1.09 -9.70
CA LYS A 385 26.59 -1.60 -10.54
C LYS A 385 27.72 -0.60 -10.67
N GLN A 386 27.41 0.67 -10.95
CA GLN A 386 28.40 1.73 -11.08
C GLN A 386 29.12 1.99 -9.75
N PHE A 387 28.37 2.01 -8.65
CA PHE A 387 28.89 2.29 -7.32
C PHE A 387 29.74 1.14 -6.77
N SER A 388 29.29 -0.12 -6.93
CA SER A 388 30.05 -1.32 -6.60
C SER A 388 31.40 -1.28 -7.32
N THR A 389 31.41 -1.08 -8.64
CA THR A 389 32.64 -0.95 -9.44
C THR A 389 33.57 0.15 -8.93
N TYR A 390 33.01 1.31 -8.53
CA TYR A 390 33.79 2.41 -7.98
C TYR A 390 34.44 2.06 -6.63
N ILE A 391 33.70 1.42 -5.72
CA ILE A 391 34.25 0.95 -4.42
C ILE A 391 35.32 -0.13 -4.63
N GLU A 392 35.17 -1.00 -5.63
CA GLU A 392 36.19 -2.03 -5.89
C GLU A 392 37.55 -1.45 -6.31
N GLN A 393 37.56 -0.21 -6.83
CA GLN A 393 38.74 0.48 -7.31
C GLN A 393 39.33 1.47 -6.30
N ASP A 394 38.61 1.76 -5.21
CA ASP A 394 38.99 2.77 -4.23
C ASP A 394 39.37 2.12 -2.88
N ASP A 395 40.66 1.82 -2.71
CA ASP A 395 41.22 1.18 -1.50
C ASP A 395 40.92 1.94 -0.19
N ARG A 396 40.51 3.21 -0.27
CA ARG A 396 40.13 4.02 0.89
C ARG A 396 38.78 3.60 1.47
N LEU A 397 37.90 3.02 0.66
CA LEU A 397 36.56 2.58 1.05
C LEU A 397 36.60 1.06 1.33
N HIS A 398 36.75 0.71 2.60
CA HIS A 398 36.85 -0.70 3.03
C HIS A 398 35.59 -1.49 2.67
N LYS A 399 35.76 -2.65 2.01
CA LYS A 399 34.67 -3.59 1.70
C LYS A 399 34.17 -4.30 2.99
N GLY A 400 32.86 -4.55 3.06
CA GLY A 400 32.25 -5.43 4.06
C GLY A 400 31.52 -4.72 5.21
N PRO A 401 31.20 -5.42 6.32
CA PRO A 401 30.32 -4.94 7.40
C PRO A 401 30.83 -3.70 8.15
N SER A 402 32.05 -3.25 7.87
CA SER A 402 32.60 -1.98 8.34
C SER A 402 32.09 -0.77 7.55
N LEU A 403 31.60 -0.94 6.32
CA LEU A 403 31.13 0.18 5.51
C LEU A 403 29.83 0.73 6.08
N LYS A 404 29.86 1.99 6.49
CA LYS A 404 28.71 2.72 7.02
C LYS A 404 28.20 3.68 5.98
N ILE A 405 26.91 3.59 5.69
CA ILE A 405 26.23 4.55 4.81
C ILE A 405 25.24 5.34 5.67
N VAL A 406 25.34 6.65 5.66
CA VAL A 406 24.55 7.54 6.51
C VAL A 406 23.45 8.21 5.71
N CYS A 407 22.29 8.37 6.33
CA CYS A 407 21.11 8.98 5.76
C CYS A 407 20.27 9.65 6.84
N ASN A 408 19.53 10.70 6.47
CA ASN A 408 18.64 11.40 7.41
C ASN A 408 17.15 11.22 7.11
N LYS A 409 16.80 10.56 6.01
CA LYS A 409 15.43 10.35 5.53
C LYS A 409 15.18 8.88 5.24
N TRP A 410 13.99 8.39 5.56
CA TRP A 410 13.62 6.98 5.39
C TRP A 410 13.52 6.53 3.93
N PHE A 411 13.06 7.39 3.01
CA PHE A 411 12.76 7.00 1.63
C PHE A 411 14.01 6.78 0.75
N PRO A 412 15.06 7.64 0.75
CA PRO A 412 16.30 7.30 0.04
C PRO A 412 17.06 6.21 0.80
N ALA A 413 17.01 6.21 2.14
CA ALA A 413 17.66 5.21 2.98
C ALA A 413 17.20 3.79 2.64
N ALA A 414 15.90 3.56 2.49
CA ALA A 414 15.37 2.25 2.17
C ALA A 414 15.89 1.74 0.80
N HIS A 415 15.91 2.60 -0.22
CA HIS A 415 16.51 2.25 -1.50
C HIS A 415 18.00 1.93 -1.40
N ILE A 416 18.76 2.78 -0.71
CA ILE A 416 20.19 2.58 -0.50
C ILE A 416 20.44 1.27 0.27
N ASP A 417 19.65 0.99 1.30
CA ASP A 417 19.75 -0.22 2.11
C ASP A 417 19.55 -1.49 1.28
N TYR A 418 18.50 -1.51 0.46
CA TYR A 418 18.18 -2.67 -0.37
C TYR A 418 19.09 -2.82 -1.59
N TYR A 419 19.28 -1.74 -2.37
CA TYR A 419 20.00 -1.79 -3.64
C TYR A 419 21.50 -1.69 -3.47
N VAL A 420 22.02 -0.98 -2.47
CA VAL A 420 23.46 -0.69 -2.37
C VAL A 420 24.08 -1.40 -1.17
N ALA A 421 23.52 -1.22 0.01
CA ALA A 421 24.13 -1.71 1.24
C ALA A 421 24.06 -3.24 1.32
N ARG A 422 22.92 -3.85 0.98
CA ARG A 422 22.74 -5.30 1.03
C ARG A 422 23.74 -6.05 0.13
N PRO A 423 23.90 -5.75 -1.18
CA PRO A 423 24.90 -6.44 -2.01
C PRO A 423 26.34 -6.26 -1.53
N LEU A 424 26.65 -5.10 -0.95
CA LEU A 424 27.99 -4.78 -0.42
C LEU A 424 28.22 -5.30 1.01
N ASN A 425 27.22 -5.92 1.63
CA ASN A 425 27.21 -6.29 3.05
C ASN A 425 27.58 -5.10 3.97
N ALA A 426 27.08 -3.91 3.62
CA ALA A 426 27.24 -2.67 4.37
C ALA A 426 26.01 -2.38 5.25
N GLU A 427 26.13 -1.42 6.17
CA GLU A 427 25.02 -1.02 7.04
C GLU A 427 24.62 0.44 6.80
N VAL A 428 23.31 0.66 6.63
CA VAL A 428 22.73 2.01 6.56
C VAL A 428 22.40 2.51 7.97
N ILE A 429 22.96 3.63 8.39
CA ILE A 429 22.69 4.24 9.70
C ILE A 429 21.85 5.49 9.50
N GLY A 430 20.70 5.55 10.17
CA GLY A 430 19.83 6.73 10.16
C GLY A 430 20.32 7.77 11.17
N LEU A 431 20.81 8.92 10.71
CA LEU A 431 21.14 10.08 11.56
C LEU A 431 20.20 11.23 11.21
N GLY A 432 19.29 11.56 12.13
CA GLY A 432 18.30 12.60 11.90
C GLY A 432 17.12 12.51 12.86
N SER A 433 16.16 13.42 12.70
CA SER A 433 14.97 13.42 13.55
C SER A 433 14.10 12.18 13.33
N LEU A 434 13.40 11.73 14.38
CA LEU A 434 12.45 10.61 14.31
C LEU A 434 11.41 10.78 13.19
N LYS A 435 10.99 12.02 12.94
CA LYS A 435 10.03 12.36 11.88
C LYS A 435 10.57 12.10 10.47
N ASN A 436 11.89 12.18 10.28
CA ASN A 436 12.51 11.92 8.97
C ASN A 436 12.97 10.46 8.84
N LEU A 437 13.41 9.84 9.94
CA LEU A 437 13.92 8.46 9.93
C LEU A 437 12.83 7.39 9.94
N HIS A 438 11.67 7.67 10.53
CA HIS A 438 10.60 6.68 10.71
C HIS A 438 11.15 5.36 11.31
N HIS A 439 10.90 4.21 10.67
CA HIS A 439 11.36 2.90 11.15
C HIS A 439 12.89 2.74 11.22
N PHE A 440 13.67 3.55 10.49
CA PHE A 440 15.14 3.50 10.59
C PHE A 440 15.63 3.80 12.01
N ALA A 441 14.89 4.59 12.80
CA ALA A 441 15.20 4.83 14.20
C ALA A 441 15.19 3.53 15.04
N TRP A 442 14.39 2.54 14.66
CA TRP A 442 14.41 1.21 15.29
C TRP A 442 15.43 0.28 14.64
N LEU A 443 15.65 0.38 13.33
CA LEU A 443 16.66 -0.44 12.63
C LEU A 443 18.08 -0.15 13.13
N ASN A 444 18.37 1.09 13.51
CA ASN A 444 19.66 1.45 14.11
C ASN A 444 20.01 0.58 15.33
N LYS A 445 19.02 0.12 16.12
CA LYS A 445 19.24 -0.75 17.29
C LYS A 445 19.78 -2.14 16.94
N PHE A 446 19.66 -2.55 15.68
CA PHE A 446 20.13 -3.83 15.17
C PHE A 446 21.39 -3.69 14.30
N ARG A 447 21.93 -2.47 14.17
CA ARG A 447 23.12 -2.15 13.37
C ARG A 447 24.24 -1.71 14.27
N SER A 448 25.48 -1.87 13.82
CA SER A 448 26.63 -1.42 14.61
C SER A 448 26.79 0.10 14.52
N GLU A 449 26.95 0.74 15.68
CA GLU A 449 27.11 2.19 15.78
C GLU A 449 28.38 2.69 15.07
N ILE A 450 28.34 3.94 14.63
CA ILE A 450 29.53 4.64 14.14
C ILE A 450 30.36 5.03 15.37
N LYS A 451 31.56 4.49 15.49
CA LYS A 451 32.47 4.82 16.61
C LYS A 451 33.02 6.24 16.44
N ASN A 452 33.37 6.89 17.55
CA ASN A 452 34.11 8.16 17.50
C ASN A 452 35.40 7.99 16.69
N GLY A 453 35.69 8.96 15.82
CA GLY A 453 36.78 8.86 14.84
C GLY A 453 36.48 7.95 13.64
N GLY A 454 35.30 7.36 13.57
CA GLY A 454 34.86 6.51 12.46
C GLY A 454 34.50 7.32 11.22
N ASN A 455 34.61 6.67 10.06
CA ASN A 455 34.23 7.25 8.77
C ASN A 455 32.95 6.60 8.25
N ALA A 456 32.23 7.33 7.41
CA ALA A 456 31.04 6.85 6.73
C ALA A 456 30.88 7.51 5.34
N ILE A 457 29.92 7.00 4.56
CA ILE A 457 29.56 7.57 3.25
C ILE A 457 28.15 8.13 3.32
N CYS A 458 27.89 9.26 2.69
CA CYS A 458 26.53 9.72 2.41
C CYS A 458 26.24 9.62 0.91
N ILE A 459 25.09 9.04 0.55
CA ILE A 459 24.65 8.88 -0.84
C ILE A 459 23.40 9.74 -1.05
N VAL A 460 23.49 10.73 -1.95
CA VAL A 460 22.44 11.71 -2.20
C VAL A 460 21.99 11.65 -3.66
N PRO A 461 20.84 11.03 -3.96
CA PRO A 461 20.25 11.07 -5.28
C PRO A 461 19.59 12.46 -5.52
N SER A 462 19.84 13.05 -6.68
CA SER A 462 19.40 14.41 -7.06
C SER A 462 17.89 14.63 -7.14
N ASN A 463 17.09 13.57 -7.30
CA ASN A 463 15.63 13.66 -7.18
C ASN A 463 15.16 13.86 -5.73
N TYR A 464 16.07 13.69 -4.78
CA TYR A 464 15.91 13.91 -3.35
C TYR A 464 17.04 14.79 -2.79
N PRO A 465 17.12 16.05 -3.24
CA PRO A 465 18.24 16.91 -2.92
C PRO A 465 18.36 17.13 -1.41
N GLU A 466 19.60 17.17 -0.95
CA GLU A 466 19.98 17.35 0.45
C GLU A 466 21.25 18.18 0.52
N ASP A 467 21.31 19.05 1.53
CA ASP A 467 22.51 19.80 1.87
C ASP A 467 23.30 19.01 2.93
N VAL A 468 24.20 18.14 2.46
CA VAL A 468 24.97 17.21 3.30
C VAL A 468 25.82 17.97 4.33
N GLU A 469 26.37 19.12 3.94
CA GLU A 469 27.20 19.91 4.83
C GLU A 469 26.35 20.56 5.92
N ALA A 470 25.20 21.13 5.57
CA ALA A 470 24.28 21.66 6.58
C ALA A 470 23.77 20.59 7.56
N GLU A 471 23.54 19.36 7.08
CA GLU A 471 22.99 18.27 7.89
C GLU A 471 24.03 17.64 8.84
N TYR A 472 25.26 17.38 8.36
CA TYR A 472 26.22 16.54 9.10
C TYR A 472 27.46 17.27 9.63
N LYS A 473 27.66 18.57 9.37
CA LYS A 473 28.84 19.33 9.82
C LYS A 473 29.08 19.30 11.34
N ASP A 474 28.02 19.10 12.12
CA ASP A 474 28.09 19.08 13.59
C ASP A 474 28.42 17.68 14.14
N GLN A 475 28.34 16.64 13.30
CA GLN A 475 28.57 15.24 13.66
C GLN A 475 29.85 14.66 13.05
N PHE A 476 30.43 15.28 12.01
CA PHE A 476 31.67 14.84 11.37
C PHE A 476 32.63 16.02 11.18
N ALA A 477 33.93 15.80 11.37
CA ALA A 477 34.92 16.85 11.25
C ALA A 477 35.17 17.29 9.79
N SER A 478 34.96 16.39 8.83
CA SER A 478 35.26 16.64 7.41
C SER A 478 34.22 15.97 6.50
N ILE A 479 33.73 16.73 5.52
CA ILE A 479 32.75 16.28 4.52
C ILE A 479 33.35 16.58 3.14
N LYS A 480 33.49 15.54 2.30
CA LYS A 480 34.12 15.66 0.98
C LYS A 480 33.31 14.95 -0.09
N LEU A 481 33.00 15.65 -1.19
CA LEU A 481 32.41 15.02 -2.36
C LEU A 481 33.43 14.09 -3.03
N LEU A 482 33.11 12.80 -3.13
CA LEU A 482 33.97 11.79 -3.76
C LEU A 482 33.69 11.65 -5.25
N LYS A 483 32.42 11.47 -5.62
CA LYS A 483 32.00 11.16 -6.98
C LYS A 483 30.55 11.58 -7.23
N VAL A 484 30.25 12.02 -8.45
CA VAL A 484 28.89 12.18 -8.95
C VAL A 484 28.68 11.20 -10.09
N PHE A 485 27.67 10.34 -9.97
CA PHE A 485 27.26 9.37 -10.97
C PHE A 485 26.13 9.97 -11.81
N CYS A 486 26.18 9.79 -13.14
CA CYS A 486 25.12 10.18 -14.05
C CYS A 486 24.40 8.94 -14.54
N LEU A 487 23.12 8.81 -14.21
CA LEU A 487 22.27 7.71 -14.65
C LEU A 487 21.43 8.19 -15.84
N GLU A 488 21.58 7.51 -16.97
CA GLU A 488 20.89 7.87 -18.21
C GLU A 488 19.72 6.93 -18.50
N ARG A 489 18.56 7.52 -18.81
CA ARG A 489 17.38 6.79 -19.29
C ARG A 489 17.11 7.15 -20.74
N SER A 490 17.16 6.15 -21.62
CA SER A 490 17.02 6.33 -23.08
C SER A 490 18.00 7.37 -23.65
N GLY A 491 19.26 7.33 -23.22
CA GLY A 491 20.37 8.17 -23.72
C GLY A 491 20.33 9.63 -23.27
N LYS A 492 19.57 9.96 -22.22
CA LYS A 492 19.57 11.28 -21.59
C LYS A 492 19.73 11.16 -20.07
N PRO A 493 20.42 12.10 -19.42
CA PRO A 493 20.48 12.17 -17.95
C PRO A 493 19.08 12.17 -17.35
N ALA A 494 18.85 11.25 -16.42
CA ALA A 494 17.58 11.09 -15.72
C ALA A 494 17.73 11.37 -14.22
N LYS A 495 18.86 10.97 -13.63
CA LYS A 495 19.16 11.16 -12.20
C LYS A 495 20.68 11.21 -12.01
N TYR A 496 21.16 12.17 -11.23
CA TYR A 496 22.51 12.15 -10.67
C TYR A 496 22.51 11.58 -9.26
N VAL A 497 23.59 10.91 -8.86
CA VAL A 497 23.79 10.45 -7.49
C VAL A 497 25.15 10.92 -7.00
N SER A 498 25.16 11.74 -5.95
CA SER A 498 26.37 12.27 -5.35
C SER A 498 26.77 11.42 -4.15
N VAL A 499 28.05 11.08 -4.05
CA VAL A 499 28.62 10.28 -2.96
C VAL A 499 29.62 11.13 -2.21
N TYR A 500 29.43 11.27 -0.90
CA TYR A 500 30.27 12.05 0.00
C TYR A 500 30.98 11.13 1.01
N SER A 501 32.23 11.44 1.31
CA SER A 501 32.96 10.92 2.46
C SER A 501 32.63 11.79 3.68
N LEU A 502 32.25 11.15 4.78
CA LEU A 502 32.08 11.76 6.09
C LEU A 502 33.19 11.20 7.00
N GLU A 503 34.12 12.05 7.41
CA GLU A 503 35.34 11.66 8.12
C GLU A 503 35.32 12.15 9.57
N ASP A 504 35.86 11.33 10.47
CA ASP A 504 36.04 11.63 11.89
C ASP A 504 34.72 11.97 12.61
N TYR A 505 33.93 10.93 12.88
CA TYR A 505 32.67 11.04 13.61
C TYR A 505 32.89 11.56 15.04
N LEU A 506 32.18 12.63 15.39
CA LEU A 506 32.29 13.38 16.65
C LEU A 506 31.25 12.94 17.69
N GLY A 507 30.29 12.08 17.31
CA GLY A 507 29.17 11.65 18.15
C GLY A 507 27.89 12.46 17.93
N ASP A 508 26.76 11.90 18.39
CA ASP A 508 25.48 12.61 18.40
C ASP A 508 25.49 13.67 19.52
N LYS A 509 25.45 14.95 19.16
CA LYS A 509 25.06 15.99 20.11
C LYS A 509 23.57 15.82 20.38
N GLN A 510 23.22 15.20 21.52
CA GLN A 510 21.84 15.02 21.97
C GLN A 510 21.07 16.34 22.06
#